data_AF-W7LTI5-F1
#
_entry.id   AF-W7LTI5-F1
#
_cell.length_a   1.000
_cell.length_b   1.000
_cell.length_c   1.000
_cell.angle_alpha   90.00
_cell.angle_beta   90.00
_cell.angle_gamma   90.00
#
_symmetry.space_group_name_H-M   'P 1'
#
loop_
_entity.id
_entity.type
_entity.pdbx_description
1 polymer ?
#
loop_
_entity_poly.entity_id
_entity_poly.type
_entity_poly.pdbx_seq_one_letter_code
_entity_poly.pdbx_strand_id
1 'polypeptide(L)'
;MTVPPFVCGALGLYAFALSSDHFKERGYHILGGLVIGIIGLILTVTISSSTGQYVSLCVLLSGVYISAPLTMAWLSGNTPEPGKRALVLGVNGFGNLGGVIGAQLYRQRYKPHYRFPFYVTLGFLAIALVGYLSYRFMLAAVNKRKQTILSTMSPEEIESERLNDRRYADKKLTFMYGL
;
A
#
# COMPACT_ATOMS: atom_id res chain seq x y z
N MET A 1 19.52 18.04 10.35
CA MET A 1 19.70 16.61 10.73
C MET A 1 18.50 15.78 10.25
N THR A 2 18.23 15.73 8.94
CA THR A 2 17.07 14.98 8.40
C THR A 2 17.45 14.08 7.21
N VAL A 3 18.63 14.29 6.62
CA VAL A 3 19.07 13.60 5.40
C VAL A 3 19.21 12.07 5.58
N PRO A 4 19.87 11.54 6.64
CA PRO A 4 20.02 10.09 6.80
C PRO A 4 18.71 9.27 6.87
N PRO A 5 17.67 9.66 7.64
CA PRO A 5 16.39 8.95 7.61
C PRO A 5 15.76 8.89 6.22
N PHE A 6 15.83 9.98 5.44
CA PHE A 6 15.30 10.00 4.07
C PHE A 6 16.09 9.08 3.13
N VAL A 7 17.42 9.03 3.27
CA VAL A 7 18.28 8.11 2.49
C VAL A 7 17.96 6.65 2.83
N CYS A 8 17.84 6.31 4.11
CA CYS A 8 17.40 4.97 4.53
C CYS A 8 16.01 4.63 3.97
N GLY A 9 15.10 5.60 3.99
CA GLY A 9 13.78 5.51 3.37
C GLY A 9 13.84 5.16 1.89
N ALA A 10 14.65 5.91 1.12
CA ALA A 10 14.81 5.72 -0.31
C ALA A 10 15.44 4.36 -0.66
N LEU A 11 16.48 3.94 0.07
CA LEU A 11 17.11 2.64 -0.13
C LEU A 11 16.16 1.49 0.20
N GLY A 12 15.40 1.60 1.29
CA GLY A 12 14.39 0.62 1.68
C GLY A 12 13.28 0.50 0.63
N LEU A 13 12.75 1.63 0.17
CA LEU A 13 11.80 1.68 -0.93
C LEU A 13 12.35 1.01 -2.19
N TYR A 14 13.58 1.33 -2.60
CA TYR A 14 14.18 0.78 -3.81
C TYR A 14 14.31 -0.75 -3.73
N ALA A 15 14.79 -1.28 -2.61
CA ALA A 15 14.90 -2.73 -2.40
C ALA A 15 13.53 -3.43 -2.43
N PHE A 16 12.53 -2.86 -1.76
CA PHE A 16 11.17 -3.41 -1.76
C PHE A 16 10.47 -3.30 -3.11
N ALA A 17 10.73 -2.25 -3.89
CA ALA A 17 10.20 -2.12 -5.24
C ALA A 17 10.75 -3.22 -6.15
N LEU A 18 12.07 -3.46 -6.13
CA LEU A 18 12.70 -4.54 -6.90
C LEU A 18 12.15 -5.92 -6.50
N SER A 19 12.02 -6.16 -5.18
CA SER A 19 11.41 -7.40 -4.66
C SER A 19 9.96 -7.54 -5.12
N SER A 20 9.17 -6.48 -5.01
CA SER A 20 7.76 -6.47 -5.37
C SER A 20 7.53 -6.75 -6.86
N ASP A 21 8.38 -6.23 -7.73
CA ASP A 21 8.28 -6.48 -9.17
C ASP A 21 8.77 -7.89 -9.55
N HIS A 22 9.73 -8.44 -8.80
CA HIS A 22 10.18 -9.82 -8.99
C HIS A 22 9.11 -10.85 -8.59
N PHE A 23 8.52 -10.71 -7.40
CA PHE A 23 7.50 -11.65 -6.90
C PHE A 23 6.10 -11.40 -7.48
N LYS A 24 5.85 -10.21 -8.06
CA LYS A 24 4.54 -9.78 -8.56
C LYS A 24 3.42 -9.83 -7.51
N GLU A 25 3.79 -9.81 -6.22
CA GLU A 25 2.87 -9.80 -5.07
C GLU A 25 2.94 -8.45 -4.35
N ARG A 26 2.25 -7.46 -4.89
CA ARG A 26 2.32 -6.06 -4.41
C ARG A 26 1.65 -5.91 -3.05
N GLY A 27 0.57 -6.66 -2.79
CA GLY A 27 -0.16 -6.57 -1.53
C GLY A 27 0.69 -6.93 -0.31
N TYR A 28 1.48 -8.00 -0.35
CA TYR A 28 2.32 -8.37 0.80
C TYR A 28 3.45 -7.38 1.06
N HIS A 29 4.04 -6.79 0.01
CA HIS A 29 5.09 -5.79 0.16
C HIS A 29 4.57 -4.50 0.81
N ILE A 30 3.35 -4.07 0.45
CA ILE A 30 2.68 -2.93 1.11
C ILE A 30 2.42 -3.25 2.58
N LEU A 31 1.91 -4.44 2.89
CA LEU A 31 1.64 -4.86 4.28
C LEU A 31 2.92 -4.95 5.10
N GLY A 32 4.00 -5.51 4.54
CA GLY A 32 5.31 -5.56 5.18
C GLY A 32 5.85 -4.16 5.48
N GLY A 33 5.76 -3.24 4.52
CA GLY A 33 6.14 -1.84 4.71
C GLY A 33 5.35 -1.15 5.82
N LEU A 34 4.03 -1.38 5.89
CA LEU A 34 3.19 -0.85 6.96
C LEU A 34 3.57 -1.41 8.35
N VAL A 35 3.86 -2.71 8.45
CA VAL A 35 4.32 -3.33 9.70
C VAL A 35 5.67 -2.74 10.14
N ILE A 36 6.62 -2.58 9.22
CA ILE A 36 7.90 -1.92 9.50
C ILE A 36 7.68 -0.48 9.97
N GLY A 37 6.75 0.25 9.32
CA GLY A 37 6.36 1.60 9.73
C GLY A 37 5.77 1.65 11.14
N ILE A 38 4.87 0.71 11.48
CA ILE A 38 4.30 0.59 12.83
C ILE A 38 5.40 0.33 13.86
N ILE A 39 6.33 -0.58 13.58
CA ILE A 39 7.47 -0.88 14.47
C ILE A 39 8.32 0.37 14.65
N GLY A 40 8.69 1.07 13.57
CA GLY A 40 9.46 2.31 13.63
C GLY A 40 8.76 3.41 14.45
N LEU A 41 7.43 3.51 14.34
CA LEU A 41 6.64 4.46 15.11
C LEU A 41 6.66 4.12 16.61
N ILE A 42 6.48 2.84 16.95
CA ILE A 42 6.54 2.36 18.34
C ILE A 42 7.92 2.64 18.94
N LEU A 43 8.99 2.31 18.23
CA LEU A 43 10.37 2.54 18.67
C LEU A 43 10.64 4.05 18.90
N THR A 44 10.10 4.91 18.05
CA THR A 44 10.25 6.37 18.17
C THR A 44 9.61 6.90 19.46
N VAL A 45 8.51 6.29 19.92
CA VAL A 45 7.80 6.69 21.14
C VAL A 45 8.42 6.09 22.40
N THR A 46 8.95 4.88 22.33
CA THR A 46 9.49 4.16 23.50
C THR A 46 10.93 4.55 23.83
N ILE A 47 11.74 4.88 22.81
CA ILE A 47 13.14 5.22 23.01
C ILE A 47 13.29 6.69 23.43
N SER A 48 13.99 6.92 24.54
CA SER A 48 14.23 8.26 25.08
C SER A 48 15.61 8.84 24.72
N SER A 49 16.52 8.03 24.16
CA SER A 49 17.83 8.51 23.72
C SER A 49 17.76 9.17 22.35
N SER A 50 18.42 10.31 22.18
CA SER A 50 18.42 11.06 20.92
C SER A 50 18.91 10.22 19.73
N THR A 51 19.95 9.41 19.93
CA THR A 51 20.48 8.51 18.91
C THR A 51 19.50 7.41 18.56
N GLY A 52 18.84 6.82 19.55
CA GLY A 52 17.88 5.73 19.30
C GLY A 52 16.58 6.20 18.66
N GLN A 53 16.10 7.40 18.99
CA GLN A 53 15.00 8.05 18.26
C GLN A 53 15.37 8.28 16.79
N TYR A 54 16.60 8.71 16.53
CA TYR A 54 17.08 8.93 15.17
C TYR A 54 17.12 7.65 14.34
N VAL A 55 17.62 6.55 14.90
CA VAL A 55 17.61 5.22 14.26
C VAL A 55 16.17 4.75 14.04
N SER A 56 15.27 4.99 15.00
CA SER A 56 13.85 4.64 14.89
C SER A 56 13.16 5.37 13.73
N LEU A 57 13.52 6.63 13.50
CA LEU A 57 13.04 7.39 12.33
C LEU A 57 13.53 6.77 11.02
N CYS A 58 14.77 6.28 10.94
CA CYS A 58 15.25 5.57 9.75
C CYS A 58 14.41 4.32 9.45
N VAL A 59 14.05 3.55 10.48
CA VAL A 59 13.18 2.36 10.36
C VAL A 59 11.75 2.75 9.99
N LEU A 60 11.22 3.82 10.59
CA LEU A 60 9.89 4.33 10.26
C LEU A 60 9.79 4.74 8.79
N LEU A 61 10.77 5.52 8.30
CA LEU A 61 10.78 6.00 6.93
C LEU A 61 10.99 4.88 5.91
N SER A 62 11.83 3.89 6.21
CA SER A 62 12.03 2.74 5.33
C SER A 62 10.77 1.92 5.13
N GLY A 63 9.90 1.82 6.13
CA GLY A 63 8.59 1.17 6.01
C GLY A 63 7.55 2.02 5.28
N VAL A 64 7.34 3.25 5.73
CA VAL A 64 6.23 4.10 5.26
C VAL A 64 6.39 4.48 3.78
N TYR A 65 7.63 4.68 3.31
CA TYR A 65 7.90 5.12 1.93
C TYR A 65 7.55 4.07 0.88
N ILE A 66 7.50 2.79 1.26
CA ILE A 66 7.13 1.68 0.39
C ILE A 66 5.66 1.78 -0.05
N SER A 67 4.78 2.15 0.87
CA SER A 67 3.33 2.03 0.69
C SER A 67 2.77 2.89 -0.46
N ALA A 68 3.22 4.13 -0.61
CA ALA A 68 2.66 5.07 -1.58
C ALA A 68 2.90 4.68 -3.06
N PRO A 69 4.15 4.44 -3.51
CA PRO A 69 4.41 4.06 -4.90
C PRO A 69 3.87 2.66 -5.23
N LEU A 70 3.95 1.70 -4.31
CA LEU A 70 3.41 0.37 -4.55
C LEU A 70 1.88 0.38 -4.65
N THR A 71 1.18 1.21 -3.86
CA THR A 71 -0.27 1.37 -3.98
C THR A 71 -0.66 1.96 -5.33
N MET A 72 0.04 2.99 -5.80
CA MET A 72 -0.16 3.55 -7.13
C MET A 72 0.05 2.49 -8.23
N ALA A 73 1.13 1.73 -8.14
CA ALA A 73 1.41 0.65 -9.07
C ALA A 73 0.32 -0.44 -9.02
N TRP A 74 -0.15 -0.80 -7.83
CA TRP A 74 -1.15 -1.85 -7.63
C TRP A 74 -2.53 -1.44 -8.16
N LEU A 75 -2.97 -0.20 -7.90
CA LEU A 75 -4.22 0.35 -8.44
C LEU A 75 -4.16 0.48 -9.96
N SER A 76 -3.05 0.98 -10.51
CA SER A 76 -2.85 1.13 -11.95
C SER A 76 -2.87 -0.22 -12.67
N GLY A 77 -2.19 -1.23 -12.11
CA GLY A 77 -2.12 -2.57 -12.68
C GLY A 77 -3.44 -3.33 -12.62
N ASN A 78 -4.27 -3.06 -11.60
CA ASN A 78 -5.58 -3.70 -11.43
C ASN A 78 -6.73 -2.96 -12.12
N THR A 79 -6.46 -1.83 -12.75
CA THR A 79 -7.48 -1.06 -13.49
C THR A 79 -7.14 -1.02 -14.98
N PRO A 80 -7.55 -2.03 -15.76
CA PRO A 80 -7.23 -2.14 -17.18
C PRO A 80 -7.85 -1.00 -18.02
N GLU A 81 -8.99 -0.46 -17.59
CA GLU A 81 -9.70 0.60 -18.32
C GLU A 81 -9.09 1.99 -18.05
N PRO A 82 -8.61 2.71 -19.08
CA PRO A 82 -7.89 3.98 -18.90
C PRO A 82 -8.71 5.07 -18.18
N GLY A 83 -9.99 5.21 -18.51
CA GLY A 83 -10.87 6.21 -17.89
C GLY A 83 -11.09 5.96 -16.40
N LYS A 84 -11.45 4.72 -16.03
CA LYS A 84 -11.55 4.32 -14.62
C LYS A 84 -10.22 4.46 -13.89
N ARG A 85 -9.12 4.08 -14.53
CA ARG A 85 -7.77 4.16 -13.94
C ARG A 85 -7.40 5.59 -13.58
N ALA A 86 -7.67 6.55 -14.47
CA ALA A 86 -7.42 7.97 -14.20
C ALA A 86 -8.21 8.46 -12.97
N LEU A 87 -9.49 8.06 -12.85
CA LEU A 87 -10.31 8.41 -11.69
C LEU A 87 -9.79 7.78 -10.39
N VAL A 88 -9.45 6.48 -10.40
CA VAL A 88 -8.92 5.76 -9.23
C VAL A 88 -7.61 6.37 -8.75
N LEU A 89 -6.68 6.66 -9.67
CA LEU A 89 -5.40 7.31 -9.37
C LEU A 89 -5.62 8.74 -8.86
N GLY A 90 -6.57 9.48 -9.46
CA GLY A 90 -6.94 10.82 -9.03
C GLY A 90 -7.47 10.83 -7.59
N VAL A 91 -8.34 9.87 -7.24
CA VAL A 91 -8.84 9.72 -5.86
C VAL A 91 -7.71 9.37 -4.89
N ASN A 92 -6.77 8.51 -5.29
CA ASN A 92 -5.59 8.21 -4.45
C ASN A 92 -4.74 9.47 -4.18
N GLY A 93 -4.77 10.45 -5.09
CA GLY A 93 -4.12 11.75 -4.92
C GLY A 93 -4.61 12.55 -3.70
N PHE A 94 -5.86 12.35 -3.25
CA PHE A 94 -6.36 12.96 -2.01
C PHE A 94 -5.62 12.49 -0.76
N GLY A 95 -4.85 11.39 -0.84
CA GLY A 95 -3.95 10.96 0.23
C GLY A 95 -2.96 12.04 0.69
N ASN A 96 -2.63 13.02 -0.18
CA ASN A 96 -1.80 14.17 0.18
C ASN A 96 -2.43 15.07 1.27
N LEU A 97 -3.75 15.01 1.47
CA LEU A 97 -4.43 15.68 2.61
C LEU A 97 -3.92 15.18 3.97
N GLY A 98 -3.32 13.98 4.02
CA GLY A 98 -2.64 13.48 5.21
C GLY A 98 -1.54 14.41 5.71
N GLY A 99 -0.88 15.17 4.84
CA GLY A 99 0.10 16.19 5.24
C GLY A 99 -0.53 17.34 6.02
N VAL A 100 -1.74 17.78 5.62
CA VAL A 100 -2.50 18.83 6.32
C VAL A 100 -2.95 18.32 7.69
N ILE A 101 -3.48 17.10 7.74
CA ILE A 101 -3.90 16.44 9.00
C ILE A 101 -2.70 16.30 9.94
N GLY A 102 -1.55 15.83 9.43
CA GLY A 102 -0.32 15.70 10.20
C GLY A 102 0.15 17.04 10.79
N ALA A 103 0.19 18.10 9.98
CA ALA A 103 0.57 19.43 10.45
C ALA A 103 -0.35 19.96 11.56
N GLN A 104 -1.66 19.67 11.46
CA GLN A 104 -2.64 20.07 12.48
C GLN A 104 -2.61 19.20 13.74
N LEU A 105 -2.19 17.94 13.62
CA LEU A 105 -2.16 16.96 14.72
C LEU A 105 -0.97 17.21 15.65
N TYR A 106 0.22 17.47 15.11
CA TYR A 106 1.45 17.66 15.90
C TYR A 106 1.60 19.09 16.45
N ARG A 107 0.63 19.53 17.27
CA ARG A 107 0.63 20.87 17.89
C ARG A 107 1.59 20.97 19.08
N GLN A 108 2.09 22.18 19.34
CA GLN A 108 2.99 22.45 20.47
C GLN A 108 2.39 22.10 21.85
N ARG A 109 1.06 22.09 22.00
CA ARG A 109 0.36 21.70 23.24
C ARG A 109 0.69 20.27 23.68
N TYR A 110 1.13 19.40 22.77
CA TYR A 110 1.47 18.01 23.07
C TYR A 110 2.96 17.78 23.38
N LYS A 111 3.76 18.85 23.45
CA LYS A 111 5.17 18.78 23.90
C LYS A 111 5.26 18.27 25.35
N PRO A 112 6.38 17.66 25.75
CA PRO A 112 7.56 17.33 24.92
C PRO A 112 7.47 15.95 24.24
N HIS A 113 6.56 15.08 24.69
CA HIS A 113 6.56 13.68 24.27
C HIS A 113 5.62 13.34 23.09
N TYR A 114 4.69 14.23 22.73
CA TYR A 114 3.76 14.05 21.59
C TYR A 114 2.97 12.72 21.55
N ARG A 115 2.75 12.07 22.70
CA ARG A 115 2.13 10.73 22.78
C ARG A 115 0.75 10.67 22.12
N PHE A 116 -0.08 11.71 22.30
CA PHE A 116 -1.42 11.76 21.71
C PHE A 116 -1.37 11.74 20.17
N PRO A 117 -0.64 12.65 19.49
CA PRO A 117 -0.40 12.57 18.05
C PRO A 117 0.12 11.21 17.56
N PHE A 118 1.02 10.58 18.32
CA PHE A 118 1.55 9.27 17.97
C PHE A 118 0.48 8.16 18.03
N TYR A 119 -0.38 8.13 19.05
CA TYR A 119 -1.48 7.16 19.12
C TYR A 119 -2.48 7.34 17.98
N VAL A 120 -2.80 8.57 17.62
CA VAL A 120 -3.66 8.86 16.46
C VAL A 120 -3.01 8.38 15.15
N THR A 121 -1.71 8.63 14.98
CA THR A 121 -0.95 8.17 13.81
C THR A 121 -0.91 6.64 13.73
N LEU A 122 -0.69 5.96 14.86
CA LEU A 122 -0.74 4.51 14.96
C LEU A 122 -2.13 3.96 14.57
N GLY A 123 -3.20 4.64 15.02
CA GLY A 123 -4.58 4.32 14.63
C GLY A 123 -4.78 4.41 13.11
N PHE A 124 -4.28 5.46 12.46
CA PHE A 124 -4.36 5.57 11.00
C PHE A 124 -3.57 4.48 10.28
N LEU A 125 -2.37 4.12 10.76
CA LEU A 125 -1.61 3.00 10.20
C LEU A 125 -2.32 1.66 10.38
N ALA A 126 -2.95 1.41 11.53
CA ALA A 126 -3.72 0.20 11.78
C ALA A 126 -4.96 0.11 10.87
N ILE A 127 -5.70 1.20 10.69
CA ILE A 127 -6.83 1.27 9.76
C ILE A 127 -6.35 1.01 8.33
N ALA A 128 -5.23 1.61 7.93
CA ALA A 128 -4.64 1.37 6.62
C ALA A 128 -4.27 -0.11 6.44
N LEU A 129 -3.61 -0.74 7.42
CA LEU A 129 -3.23 -2.14 7.40
C LEU A 129 -4.46 -3.05 7.18
N VAL A 130 -5.54 -2.82 7.94
CA VAL A 130 -6.80 -3.55 7.77
C VAL A 130 -7.38 -3.30 6.38
N GLY A 131 -7.40 -2.06 5.90
CA GLY A 131 -7.89 -1.71 4.56
C GLY A 131 -7.15 -2.43 3.43
N TYR A 132 -5.81 -2.46 3.48
CA TYR A 132 -5.01 -3.17 2.49
C TYR A 132 -5.18 -4.70 2.58
N LEU A 133 -5.31 -5.26 3.79
CA LEU A 133 -5.64 -6.67 3.98
C LEU A 133 -7.00 -6.99 3.36
N SER A 134 -8.04 -6.21 3.68
CA SER A 134 -9.38 -6.38 3.14
C SER A 134 -9.40 -6.29 1.62
N TYR A 135 -8.73 -5.29 1.05
CA TYR A 135 -8.63 -5.13 -0.41
C TYR A 135 -7.94 -6.32 -1.06
N ARG A 136 -6.82 -6.79 -0.49
CA ARG A 136 -6.11 -7.99 -0.97
C ARG A 136 -7.00 -9.24 -0.95
N PHE A 137 -7.67 -9.50 0.18
CA PHE A 137 -8.55 -10.67 0.32
C PHE A 137 -9.75 -10.59 -0.62
N MET A 138 -10.29 -9.40 -0.85
CA MET A 138 -11.37 -9.19 -1.81
C MET A 138 -10.90 -9.55 -3.23
N LEU A 139 -9.73 -9.06 -3.66
CA LEU A 139 -9.17 -9.41 -4.96
C LEU A 139 -8.88 -10.92 -5.08
N ALA A 140 -8.35 -11.53 -4.03
CA ALA A 140 -8.12 -12.98 -3.98
C ALA A 140 -9.43 -13.78 -4.09
N ALA A 141 -10.50 -13.35 -3.40
CA ALA A 141 -11.81 -13.98 -3.48
C ALA A 141 -12.43 -13.86 -4.88
N VAL A 142 -12.32 -12.69 -5.51
CA VAL A 142 -12.78 -12.47 -6.90
C VAL A 142 -12.00 -13.34 -7.88
N ASN A 143 -10.67 -13.38 -7.73
CA ASN A 143 -9.81 -14.25 -8.54
C ASN A 143 -10.17 -15.72 -8.39
N LYS A 144 -10.37 -16.20 -7.16
CA LYS A 144 -10.78 -17.58 -6.89
C LYS A 144 -12.11 -17.91 -7.56
N ARG A 145 -13.09 -17.00 -7.48
CA ARG A 145 -14.40 -17.16 -8.15
C ARG A 145 -14.24 -17.25 -9.68
N LYS A 146 -13.43 -16.37 -10.29
CA LYS A 146 -13.15 -16.39 -11.74
C LYS A 146 -12.46 -17.68 -12.15
N GLN A 147 -11.47 -18.15 -11.38
CA GLN A 147 -10.77 -19.42 -11.63
C GLN A 147 -11.72 -20.62 -11.58
N THR A 148 -12.64 -20.67 -10.61
CA THR A 148 -13.64 -21.75 -10.55
C THR A 148 -14.51 -21.79 -11.81
N ILE A 149 -14.99 -20.63 -12.27
CA ILE A 149 -15.79 -20.55 -13.51
C ILE A 149 -14.97 -20.98 -14.72
N LEU A 150 -13.74 -20.47 -14.84
CA LEU A 150 -12.84 -20.82 -15.95
C LEU A 150 -12.48 -22.31 -15.97
N SER A 151 -12.35 -22.95 -14.81
CA SER A 151 -12.05 -24.38 -14.72
C SER A 151 -13.17 -25.30 -15.22
N THR A 152 -14.39 -24.78 -15.34
CA THR A 152 -15.54 -25.50 -15.91
C THR A 152 -15.69 -25.29 -17.42
N MET A 153 -14.95 -24.33 -18.00
CA MET A 153 -15.02 -23.99 -19.43
C MET A 153 -14.04 -24.82 -20.26
N SER A 154 -14.41 -25.10 -21.52
CA SER A 154 -13.50 -25.69 -22.49
C SER A 154 -12.41 -24.69 -22.94
N PRO A 155 -11.26 -25.15 -23.45
CA PRO A 155 -10.23 -24.26 -23.98
C PRO A 155 -10.74 -23.32 -25.10
N GLU A 156 -11.67 -23.80 -25.92
CA GLU A 156 -12.29 -23.02 -27.00
C GLU A 156 -13.21 -21.93 -26.44
N GLU A 157 -13.95 -22.22 -25.38
CA GLU A 157 -14.79 -21.24 -24.68
C GLU A 157 -13.95 -20.15 -24.03
N ILE A 158 -12.82 -20.51 -23.41
CA ILE A 158 -11.89 -19.54 -22.80
C ILE A 158 -11.30 -18.60 -23.86
N GLU A 159 -10.89 -19.14 -25.01
CA GLU A 159 -10.38 -18.32 -26.11
C GLU A 159 -11.48 -17.42 -26.69
N SER A 160 -12.71 -17.94 -26.80
CA SER A 160 -13.86 -17.14 -27.21
C SER A 160 -14.15 -16.00 -26.24
N GLU A 161 -14.11 -16.21 -24.92
CA GLU A 161 -14.29 -15.15 -23.91
C GLU A 161 -13.15 -14.12 -23.97
N ARG A 162 -11.93 -14.54 -24.34
CA ARG A 162 -10.79 -13.64 -24.52
C ARG A 162 -10.97 -12.73 -25.73
N LEU A 163 -11.43 -13.27 -26.86
CA LEU A 163 -11.60 -12.54 -28.11
C LEU A 163 -12.91 -11.75 -28.18
N ASN A 164 -13.95 -12.20 -27.48
CA ASN A 164 -15.28 -11.59 -27.55
C ASN A 164 -15.35 -10.29 -26.73
N ASP A 165 -16.03 -9.28 -27.28
CA ASP A 165 -16.19 -7.96 -26.67
C ASP A 165 -17.41 -7.86 -25.72
N ARG A 166 -18.16 -8.94 -25.53
CA ARG A 166 -19.33 -8.98 -24.64
C ARG A 166 -19.02 -8.50 -23.21
N ARG A 167 -17.80 -8.77 -22.71
CA ARG A 167 -17.31 -8.28 -21.42
C ARG A 167 -16.02 -7.49 -21.66
N TYR A 168 -16.01 -6.26 -21.20
CA TYR A 168 -14.87 -5.35 -21.37
C TYR A 168 -13.97 -5.30 -20.13
N ALA A 169 -12.66 -5.24 -20.35
CA ALA A 169 -11.63 -4.98 -19.35
C ALA A 169 -11.73 -5.89 -18.11
N ASP A 170 -11.96 -5.32 -16.92
CA ASP A 170 -12.01 -6.02 -15.63
C ASP A 170 -13.19 -7.00 -15.51
N LYS A 171 -14.22 -6.82 -16.35
CA LYS A 171 -15.38 -7.71 -16.43
C LYS A 171 -15.08 -9.04 -17.13
N LYS A 172 -14.00 -9.15 -17.91
CA LYS A 172 -13.61 -10.43 -18.54
C LYS A 172 -13.29 -11.47 -17.47
N LEU A 173 -13.74 -12.70 -17.66
CA LEU A 173 -13.38 -13.80 -16.75
C LEU A 173 -11.89 -14.13 -16.82
N THR A 174 -11.28 -13.95 -17.99
CA THR A 174 -9.85 -14.18 -18.23
C THR A 174 -8.94 -13.12 -17.59
N PHE A 175 -9.49 -11.97 -17.17
CA PHE A 175 -8.72 -10.95 -16.46
C PHE A 175 -8.61 -11.30 -14.96
N MET A 176 -7.38 -11.52 -14.52
CA MET A 176 -7.03 -11.83 -13.14
C MET A 176 -6.37 -10.61 -12.47
N TYR A 177 -6.82 -10.26 -11.28
CA TYR A 177 -6.26 -9.16 -10.52
C TYR A 177 -4.89 -9.55 -9.93
N GLY A 178 -3.92 -8.63 -9.94
CA GLY A 178 -2.67 -8.81 -9.21
C GLY A 178 -2.90 -8.68 -7.70
N LEU A 179 -2.25 -9.52 -6.90
CA LEU A 179 -2.41 -9.60 -5.43
C LEU A 179 -1.34 -8.84 -4.64
#